data_AF-A0A7C1GWK5-F1
#
_entry.id   AF-A0A7C1GWK5-F1
#
_cell.length_a   1.000
_cell.length_b   1.000
_cell.length_c   1.000
_cell.angle_alpha   90.00
_cell.angle_beta   90.00
_cell.angle_gamma   90.00
#
_symmetry.space_group_name_H-M   'P 1'
#
loop_
_entity.id
_entity.type
_entity.pdbx_description
1 polymer ?
#
loop_
_entity_poly.entity_id
_entity_poly.type
_entity_poly.pdbx_seq_one_letter_code
_entity_poly.pdbx_strand_id
1 'polypeptide(L)'
;VLTYPGLEPVVERIARVPTTFPYVPGLLSFREIPAVLAALAQLPALPDLILCDGQGIAHPRRLGIACHLGVLLDVPTIGVAKSRLIGTHAEVPADKGDWVPLLDGKEIIGAVLRTRENVKPLYVSPGHRVSLPTAIDYVMGCVTRYRLPETTRRADRLASGR
;
A
#
# COMPACT_ATOMS: atom_id res chain seq x y z
N VAL A 1 -6.11 12.29 -2.91
CA VAL A 1 -7.42 11.72 -2.53
C VAL A 1 -8.25 11.56 -3.77
N LEU A 2 -8.85 10.39 -3.95
CA LEU A 2 -9.74 10.07 -5.07
C LEU A 2 -11.15 9.78 -4.54
N THR A 3 -12.18 9.97 -5.35
CA THR A 3 -13.51 9.42 -5.08
C THR A 3 -13.45 7.89 -5.18
N TYR A 4 -14.37 7.19 -4.50
CA TYR A 4 -14.54 5.75 -4.62
C TYR A 4 -16.04 5.44 -4.79
N PRO A 5 -16.45 4.59 -5.75
CA PRO A 5 -15.60 3.79 -6.65
C PRO A 5 -15.13 4.52 -7.92
N GLY A 6 -15.45 5.80 -8.11
CA GLY A 6 -15.16 6.54 -9.35
C GLY A 6 -13.67 6.77 -9.66
N LEU A 7 -12.80 6.78 -8.65
CA LEU A 7 -11.36 7.06 -8.76
C LEU A 7 -11.03 8.44 -9.37
N GLU A 8 -11.94 9.39 -9.25
CA GLU A 8 -11.77 10.76 -9.75
C GLU A 8 -10.95 11.58 -8.74
N PRO A 9 -10.00 12.41 -9.18
CA PRO A 9 -9.18 13.19 -8.29
C PRO A 9 -10.00 14.26 -7.56
N VAL A 10 -9.94 14.25 -6.23
CA VAL A 10 -10.56 15.28 -5.37
C VAL A 10 -9.52 16.32 -4.96
N VAL A 11 -8.38 15.87 -4.45
CA VAL A 11 -7.31 16.76 -3.98
C VAL A 11 -5.95 16.05 -4.02
N GLU A 12 -4.92 16.79 -4.38
CA GLU A 12 -3.52 16.35 -4.44
C GLU A 12 -2.64 17.34 -3.64
N ARG A 13 -1.68 16.82 -2.89
CA ARG A 13 -0.72 17.59 -2.09
C ARG A 13 0.64 16.93 -2.14
N ILE A 14 1.69 17.75 -2.08
CA ILE A 14 3.08 17.31 -2.01
C ILE A 14 3.73 18.03 -0.84
N ALA A 15 4.52 17.31 -0.04
CA ALA A 15 5.43 17.88 0.93
C ALA A 15 6.87 17.48 0.60
N ARG A 16 7.82 18.36 0.91
CA ARG A 16 9.25 18.07 0.81
C ARG A 16 9.86 18.28 2.17
N VAL A 17 10.39 17.20 2.75
CA VAL A 17 10.97 17.19 4.09
C VAL A 17 12.36 16.54 3.99
N PRO A 18 13.42 17.11 4.59
CA PRO A 18 14.72 16.46 4.64
C PRO A 18 14.64 15.08 5.32
N THR A 19 15.30 14.06 4.74
CA THR A 19 15.43 12.76 5.41
C THR A 19 16.38 12.86 6.60
N THR A 20 15.87 12.64 7.80
CA THR A 20 16.62 12.69 9.06
C THR A 20 17.00 11.31 9.62
N PHE A 21 16.46 10.23 9.04
CA PHE A 21 16.72 8.85 9.48
C PHE A 21 17.60 8.10 8.45
N PRO A 22 18.61 7.30 8.85
CA PRO A 22 19.49 6.56 7.92
C PRO A 22 18.78 5.41 7.21
N TYR A 23 19.34 4.90 6.11
CA TYR A 23 18.74 3.77 5.40
C TYR A 23 19.05 2.47 6.14
N VAL A 24 18.03 1.92 6.80
CA VAL A 24 18.11 0.65 7.51
C VAL A 24 17.02 -0.27 6.97
N PRO A 25 17.35 -1.45 6.40
CA PRO A 25 16.36 -2.41 5.92
C PRO A 25 15.30 -2.74 6.97
N GLY A 26 14.03 -2.66 6.59
CA GLY A 26 12.89 -2.87 7.49
C GLY A 26 12.55 -1.69 8.42
N LEU A 27 13.18 -0.52 8.24
CA LEU A 27 12.84 0.73 8.95
C LEU A 27 12.56 1.89 7.96
N LEU A 28 12.20 1.58 6.72
CA LEU A 28 11.90 2.57 5.68
C LEU A 28 10.81 3.57 6.12
N SER A 29 9.83 3.11 6.90
CA SER A 29 8.74 3.94 7.39
C SER A 29 9.24 5.15 8.21
N PHE A 30 10.33 5.03 8.96
CA PHE A 30 10.92 6.16 9.71
C PHE A 30 11.52 7.24 8.81
N ARG A 31 11.91 6.88 7.58
CA ARG A 31 12.43 7.84 6.59
C ARG A 31 11.31 8.59 5.88
N GLU A 32 10.19 7.91 5.60
CA GLU A 32 9.16 8.41 4.68
C GLU A 32 7.94 9.00 5.40
N ILE A 33 7.56 8.46 6.56
CA ILE A 33 6.36 8.91 7.30
C ILE A 33 6.37 10.42 7.61
N PRO A 34 7.49 11.06 8.01
CA PRO A 34 7.49 12.50 8.23
C PRO A 34 7.02 13.31 7.00
N ALA A 35 7.44 12.92 5.80
CA ALA A 35 7.01 13.57 4.57
C ALA A 35 5.54 13.24 4.24
N VAL A 36 5.10 12.00 4.48
CA VAL A 36 3.71 11.59 4.28
C VAL A 36 2.76 12.37 5.20
N LEU A 37 3.09 12.48 6.50
CA LEU A 37 2.31 13.26 7.46
C LEU A 37 2.25 14.74 7.08
N ALA A 38 3.37 15.33 6.63
CA ALA A 38 3.40 16.71 6.16
C ALA A 38 2.55 16.94 4.90
N ALA A 39 2.41 15.94 4.02
CA ALA A 39 1.52 16.02 2.86
C ALA A 39 0.05 15.86 3.25
N LEU A 40 -0.26 14.94 4.17
CA LEU A 40 -1.62 14.70 4.68
C LEU A 40 -2.16 15.89 5.48
N ALA A 41 -1.31 16.58 6.24
CA ALA A 41 -1.68 17.78 6.99
C ALA A 41 -2.14 18.96 6.11
N GLN A 42 -1.81 18.94 4.81
CA GLN A 42 -2.26 19.96 3.84
C GLN A 42 -3.62 19.62 3.20
N LEU A 43 -4.19 18.46 3.53
CA LEU A 43 -5.51 18.07 3.05
C LEU A 43 -6.60 18.75 3.88
N PRO A 44 -7.74 19.10 3.27
CA PRO A 44 -8.88 19.64 4.02
C PRO A 44 -9.49 18.62 4.99
N ALA A 45 -9.33 17.32 4.72
CA ALA A 45 -9.73 16.21 5.58
C ALA A 45 -8.86 14.98 5.30
N LEU A 46 -8.76 14.07 6.27
CA LEU A 46 -8.10 12.78 6.07
C LEU A 46 -8.94 11.87 5.15
N PRO A 47 -8.30 11.00 4.34
CA PRO A 47 -9.02 10.01 3.55
C PRO A 47 -9.65 8.91 4.43
N ASP A 48 -10.74 8.30 3.97
CA ASP A 48 -11.39 7.17 4.67
C ASP A 48 -10.53 5.89 4.67
N LEU A 49 -9.63 5.76 3.67
CA LEU A 49 -8.74 4.62 3.48
C LEU A 49 -7.46 5.08 2.76
N ILE A 50 -6.30 4.58 3.20
CA ILE A 50 -5.01 4.89 2.57
C ILE A 50 -4.35 3.62 2.03
N LEU A 51 -4.06 3.61 0.73
CA LEU A 51 -3.21 2.59 0.08
C LEU A 51 -1.78 3.11 0.02
N CYS A 52 -0.86 2.41 0.67
CA CYS A 52 0.56 2.77 0.72
C CYS A 52 1.37 1.94 -0.29
N ASP A 53 2.31 2.56 -1.01
CA ASP A 53 3.31 1.81 -1.81
C ASP A 53 4.36 1.22 -0.88
N GLY A 54 4.06 0.07 -0.30
CA GLY A 54 4.87 -0.56 0.73
C GLY A 54 4.10 -1.66 1.47
N GLN A 55 4.74 -2.26 2.48
CA GLN A 55 4.14 -3.36 3.24
C GLN A 55 3.28 -2.84 4.40
N GLY A 56 2.27 -3.63 4.78
CA GLY A 56 1.58 -3.59 6.06
C GLY A 56 2.16 -4.65 7.00
N ILE A 57 1.33 -5.60 7.46
CA ILE A 57 1.77 -6.67 8.38
C ILE A 57 2.77 -7.65 7.74
N ALA A 58 2.92 -7.63 6.40
CA ALA A 58 3.94 -8.40 5.67
C ALA A 58 5.36 -7.83 5.88
N HIS A 59 5.79 -7.81 7.13
CA HIS A 59 7.02 -7.22 7.61
C HIS A 59 7.62 -8.08 8.73
N PRO A 60 8.97 -8.16 8.89
CA PRO A 60 9.61 -8.95 9.94
C PRO A 60 9.10 -8.68 11.36
N ARG A 61 8.54 -7.49 11.58
CA ARG A 61 8.02 -7.02 12.88
C ARG A 61 6.51 -6.76 12.87
N ARG A 62 5.79 -7.23 11.84
CA ARG A 62 4.35 -6.93 11.58
C ARG A 62 4.01 -5.43 11.52
N LEU A 63 5.02 -4.59 11.30
CA LEU A 63 4.92 -3.13 11.33
C LEU A 63 5.58 -2.51 10.09
N GLY A 64 5.00 -2.76 8.92
CA GLY A 64 5.36 -2.05 7.69
C GLY A 64 4.87 -0.59 7.70
N ILE A 65 5.17 0.15 6.62
CA ILE A 65 4.78 1.56 6.49
C ILE A 65 3.27 1.77 6.58
N ALA A 66 2.46 0.86 6.01
CA ALA A 66 1.01 0.99 6.08
C ALA A 66 0.50 0.83 7.51
N CYS A 67 1.01 -0.14 8.27
CA CYS A 67 0.68 -0.31 9.69
C CYS A 67 1.09 0.92 10.51
N HIS A 68 2.34 1.35 10.35
CA HIS A 68 2.89 2.46 11.13
C HIS A 68 2.11 3.75 10.87
N LEU A 69 1.82 4.07 9.60
CA LEU A 69 1.02 5.24 9.25
C LEU A 69 -0.41 5.13 9.78
N GLY A 70 -1.05 3.97 9.63
CA GLY A 70 -2.43 3.76 10.06
C GLY A 70 -2.63 3.90 11.56
N VAL A 71 -1.69 3.39 12.36
CA VAL A 71 -1.70 3.56 13.82
C VAL A 71 -1.53 5.03 14.22
N LEU A 72 -0.65 5.78 13.54
CA LEU A 72 -0.44 7.21 13.86
C LEU A 72 -1.65 8.08 13.55
N LEU A 73 -2.42 7.74 12.52
CA LEU A 73 -3.57 8.52 12.07
C LEU A 73 -4.91 8.01 12.60
N ASP A 74 -4.95 6.81 13.18
CA ASP A 74 -6.17 6.04 13.45
C ASP A 74 -7.07 5.92 12.20
N VAL A 75 -6.46 5.72 11.03
CA VAL A 75 -7.14 5.61 9.72
C VAL A 75 -6.90 4.21 9.15
N PRO A 76 -7.91 3.58 8.51
CA PRO A 76 -7.72 2.35 7.77
C PRO A 76 -6.60 2.43 6.73
N THR A 77 -5.69 1.46 6.73
CA THR A 77 -4.57 1.43 5.76
C THR A 77 -4.32 0.04 5.20
N ILE A 78 -3.85 0.02 3.95
CA ILE A 78 -3.45 -1.19 3.21
C ILE A 78 -2.06 -0.97 2.62
N GLY A 79 -1.17 -1.95 2.79
CA GLY A 79 0.09 -2.00 2.08
C GLY A 79 -0.07 -2.66 0.71
N VAL A 80 0.42 -2.00 -0.33
CA VAL A 80 0.44 -2.49 -1.72
C VAL A 80 1.87 -2.40 -2.26
N ALA A 81 2.63 -3.49 -2.15
CA ALA A 81 4.04 -3.51 -2.54
C ALA A 81 4.28 -4.17 -3.91
N LYS A 82 5.29 -3.67 -4.62
CA LYS A 82 5.73 -4.17 -5.94
C LYS A 82 6.57 -5.46 -5.86
N SER A 83 7.14 -5.75 -4.69
CA SER A 83 8.04 -6.87 -4.43
C SER A 83 7.80 -7.47 -3.04
N ARG A 84 8.23 -8.73 -2.87
CA ARG A 84 8.18 -9.45 -1.59
C ARG A 84 9.24 -8.90 -0.65
N LEU A 85 8.85 -8.60 0.59
CA LEU A 85 9.81 -8.30 1.67
C LEU A 85 10.14 -9.56 2.48
N ILE A 86 9.12 -10.29 2.94
CA ILE A 86 9.24 -11.55 3.67
C ILE A 86 8.14 -12.53 3.25
N GLY A 87 8.15 -13.72 3.86
CA GLY A 87 7.16 -14.77 3.66
C GLY A 87 7.38 -15.58 2.38
N THR A 88 6.60 -16.63 2.18
CA THR A 88 6.63 -17.49 0.99
C THR A 88 5.21 -17.65 0.45
N HIS A 89 5.10 -18.03 -0.82
CA HIS A 89 3.81 -18.26 -1.46
C HIS A 89 3.96 -19.29 -2.57
N ALA A 90 2.87 -19.96 -2.92
CA ALA A 90 2.78 -20.82 -4.10
C ALA A 90 2.76 -19.98 -5.38
N GLU A 91 2.76 -20.65 -6.54
CA GLU A 91 2.54 -19.95 -7.80
C GLU A 91 1.18 -19.25 -7.81
N VAL A 92 1.17 -17.97 -8.20
CA VAL A 92 -0.06 -17.20 -8.31
C VAL A 92 -0.71 -17.55 -9.65
N PRO A 93 -2.00 -17.91 -9.68
CA PRO A 93 -2.71 -18.13 -10.93
C PRO A 93 -2.65 -16.92 -11.89
N ALA A 94 -2.99 -17.18 -13.16
CA ALA A 94 -2.78 -16.21 -14.24
C ALA A 94 -3.86 -15.13 -14.31
N ASP A 95 -5.08 -15.43 -13.86
CA ASP A 95 -6.25 -14.60 -14.14
C ASP A 95 -6.31 -13.37 -13.24
N LYS A 96 -6.84 -12.28 -13.78
CA LYS A 96 -6.99 -11.02 -13.03
C LYS A 96 -7.92 -11.24 -11.83
N GLY A 97 -7.43 -10.90 -10.64
CA GLY A 97 -8.15 -11.05 -9.37
C GLY A 97 -7.69 -12.26 -8.57
N ASP A 98 -7.01 -13.22 -9.19
CA ASP A 98 -6.51 -14.39 -8.49
C ASP A 98 -5.41 -14.04 -7.51
N TRP A 99 -5.38 -14.76 -6.40
CA TRP A 99 -4.37 -14.59 -5.38
C TRP A 99 -4.12 -15.87 -4.61
N VAL A 100 -2.95 -15.92 -3.98
CA VAL A 100 -2.57 -16.96 -3.01
C VAL A 100 -2.12 -16.28 -1.72
N PRO A 101 -2.25 -16.94 -0.56
CA PRO A 101 -1.78 -16.38 0.70
C PRO A 101 -0.25 -16.19 0.68
N LEU A 102 0.20 -15.08 1.27
CA LEU A 102 1.59 -14.87 1.64
C LEU A 102 1.77 -15.37 3.08
N LEU A 103 2.65 -16.35 3.26
CA LEU A 103 2.83 -17.06 4.53
C LEU A 103 4.17 -16.72 5.18
N ASP A 104 4.17 -16.45 6.48
CA ASP A 104 5.36 -16.45 7.33
C ASP A 104 5.26 -17.63 8.30
N GLY A 105 5.90 -18.76 7.94
CA GLY A 105 5.64 -20.04 8.58
C GLY A 105 4.21 -20.51 8.32
N LYS A 106 3.36 -20.50 9.34
CA LYS A 106 1.93 -20.86 9.26
C LYS A 106 1.00 -19.65 9.24
N GLU A 107 1.52 -18.45 9.46
CA GLU A 107 0.73 -17.23 9.57
C GLU A 107 0.49 -16.61 8.19
N ILE A 108 -0.76 -16.27 7.86
CA ILE A 108 -1.08 -15.47 6.67
C ILE A 108 -0.80 -14.00 6.98
N ILE A 109 0.21 -13.45 6.33
CA ILE A 109 0.65 -12.06 6.50
C ILE A 109 0.24 -11.16 5.32
N GLY A 110 -0.47 -11.71 4.33
CA GLY A 110 -0.92 -10.96 3.16
C GLY A 110 -1.41 -11.87 2.05
N ALA A 111 -1.57 -11.28 0.87
CA ALA A 111 -1.90 -11.96 -0.37
C ALA A 111 -0.93 -11.54 -1.47
N VAL A 112 -0.62 -12.49 -2.34
CA VAL A 112 0.10 -12.24 -3.59
C VAL A 112 -0.93 -12.22 -4.72
N LEU A 113 -1.29 -11.01 -5.14
CA LEU A 113 -2.48 -10.70 -5.94
C LEU A 113 -2.13 -10.40 -7.40
N ARG A 114 -2.80 -11.09 -8.32
CA ARG A 114 -2.74 -10.86 -9.76
C ARG A 114 -3.67 -9.71 -10.15
N THR A 115 -3.17 -8.48 -10.13
CA THR A 115 -3.97 -7.32 -10.58
C THR A 115 -4.06 -7.17 -12.10
N ARG A 116 -3.16 -7.83 -12.83
CA ARG A 116 -3.13 -7.87 -14.30
C ARG A 116 -2.51 -9.18 -14.79
N GLU A 117 -3.15 -9.80 -15.78
CA GLU A 117 -2.65 -10.99 -16.47
C GLU A 117 -1.25 -10.77 -17.04
N ASN A 118 -0.43 -11.82 -17.06
CA ASN A 118 0.92 -11.83 -17.64
C ASN A 118 1.89 -10.78 -17.07
N VAL A 119 1.57 -10.17 -15.93
CA VAL A 119 2.41 -9.19 -15.23
C VAL A 119 2.71 -9.67 -13.82
N LYS A 120 3.88 -9.31 -13.27
CA LYS A 120 4.24 -9.62 -11.88
C LYS A 120 3.12 -9.23 -10.91
N PRO A 121 2.75 -10.09 -9.95
CA PRO A 121 1.69 -9.79 -8.98
C PRO A 121 2.09 -8.67 -8.01
N LEU A 122 1.13 -8.16 -7.24
CA LEU A 122 1.37 -7.26 -6.12
C LEU A 122 1.30 -8.02 -4.80
N TYR A 123 1.98 -7.50 -3.79
CA TYR A 123 1.94 -8.01 -2.43
C TYR A 123 1.04 -7.10 -1.62
N VAL A 124 -0.16 -7.58 -1.28
CA VAL A 124 -1.17 -6.85 -0.52
C VAL A 124 -1.14 -7.33 0.91
N SER A 125 -1.06 -6.42 1.87
CA SER A 125 -1.13 -6.77 3.29
C SER A 125 -1.92 -5.73 4.09
N PRO A 126 -2.73 -6.16 5.07
CA PRO A 126 -3.41 -5.25 5.99
C PRO A 126 -2.41 -4.30 6.67
N GLY A 127 -2.75 -3.03 6.76
CA GLY A 127 -2.01 -2.05 7.54
C GLY A 127 -2.63 -1.87 8.93
N HIS A 128 -3.76 -1.19 8.99
CA HIS A 128 -4.50 -0.89 10.22
C HIS A 128 -6.00 -0.93 9.94
N ARG A 129 -6.80 -1.48 10.88
CA ARG A 129 -8.29 -1.50 10.84
C ARG A 129 -8.92 -2.02 9.54
N VAL A 130 -8.26 -2.94 8.84
CA VAL A 130 -8.76 -3.59 7.61
C VAL A 130 -8.45 -5.09 7.65
N SER A 131 -9.39 -5.93 7.22
CA SER A 131 -9.18 -7.37 7.06
C SER A 131 -8.47 -7.69 5.75
N LEU A 132 -7.80 -8.85 5.63
CA LEU A 132 -7.16 -9.24 4.37
C LEU A 132 -8.13 -9.33 3.17
N PRO A 133 -9.31 -9.98 3.27
CA PRO A 133 -10.29 -9.98 2.19
C PRO A 133 -10.70 -8.57 1.75
N THR A 134 -11.05 -7.72 2.73
CA THR A 134 -11.41 -6.31 2.46
C THR A 134 -10.26 -5.54 1.81
N ALA A 135 -9.01 -5.80 2.21
CA ALA A 135 -7.85 -5.17 1.60
C ALA A 135 -7.69 -5.56 0.13
N ILE A 136 -7.92 -6.83 -0.22
CA ILE A 136 -7.88 -7.32 -1.60
C ILE A 136 -8.98 -6.66 -2.43
N ASP A 137 -10.21 -6.60 -1.90
CA ASP A 137 -11.36 -5.99 -2.58
C ASP A 137 -11.11 -4.52 -2.91
N TYR A 138 -10.63 -3.72 -1.94
CA TYR A 138 -10.31 -2.32 -2.18
C TYR A 138 -9.16 -2.13 -3.17
N VAL A 139 -8.12 -2.98 -3.09
CA VAL A 139 -7.02 -2.94 -4.06
C VAL A 139 -7.53 -3.23 -5.47
N MET A 140 -8.36 -4.26 -5.65
CA MET A 140 -8.95 -4.59 -6.95
C MET A 140 -9.92 -3.51 -7.45
N GLY A 141 -10.71 -2.92 -6.56
CA GLY A 141 -11.60 -1.79 -6.88
C GLY A 141 -10.84 -0.53 -7.32
N CYS A 142 -9.57 -0.39 -6.91
CA CYS A 142 -8.70 0.70 -7.35
C CYS A 142 -7.88 0.37 -8.60
N VAL A 143 -7.93 -0.85 -9.12
CA VAL A 143 -7.16 -1.29 -10.30
C VAL A 143 -7.95 -1.04 -11.58
N THR A 144 -7.38 -0.21 -12.45
CA THR A 144 -7.96 0.10 -13.77
C THR A 144 -7.32 -0.76 -14.86
N ARG A 145 -6.74 -0.15 -15.90
CA ARG A 145 -5.96 -0.81 -16.95
C ARG A 145 -4.50 -1.05 -16.55
N TYR A 146 -4.04 -0.50 -15.42
CA TYR A 146 -2.66 -0.60 -14.97
C TYR A 146 -2.47 -1.70 -13.93
N ARG A 147 -1.23 -2.19 -13.78
CA ARG A 147 -0.87 -3.15 -12.71
C ARG A 147 -1.08 -2.55 -11.32
N LEU A 148 -0.67 -1.31 -11.12
CA LEU A 148 -0.79 -0.62 -9.83
C LEU A 148 -2.18 -0.01 -9.69
N PRO A 149 -2.75 0.00 -8.46
CA PRO A 149 -3.93 0.80 -8.15
C PRO A 149 -3.77 2.25 -8.58
N GLU A 150 -4.87 2.87 -9.02
CA GLU A 150 -4.88 4.26 -9.48
C GLU A 150 -4.38 5.23 -8.41
N THR A 151 -4.63 4.91 -7.13
CA THR A 151 -4.15 5.66 -5.96
C THR A 151 -2.62 5.75 -5.92
N THR A 152 -1.91 4.62 -5.84
CA THR A 152 -0.44 4.59 -5.77
C THR A 152 0.19 5.04 -7.08
N ARG A 153 -0.44 4.75 -8.22
CA ARG A 153 0.03 5.19 -9.54
C ARG A 153 0.03 6.71 -9.69
N ARG A 154 -1.02 7.39 -9.20
CA ARG A 154 -1.10 8.86 -9.20
C ARG A 154 -0.13 9.47 -8.20
N ALA A 155 -0.02 8.92 -7.00
CA ALA A 155 0.91 9.39 -5.99
C ALA A 155 2.37 9.28 -6.47
N ASP A 156 2.76 8.16 -7.08
CA ASP A 156 4.10 7.95 -7.67
C ASP A 156 4.41 8.96 -8.76
N ARG A 157 3.45 9.19 -9.68
CA ARG A 157 3.56 10.21 -10.74
C ARG A 157 3.77 11.61 -10.17
N LEU A 158 2.92 12.01 -9.22
CA LEU A 158 2.94 13.32 -8.59
C LEU A 158 4.26 13.56 -7.84
N ALA A 159 4.73 12.57 -7.09
CA ALA A 159 5.97 12.66 -6.32
C ALA A 159 7.24 12.66 -7.20
N SER A 160 7.20 11.98 -8.35
CA SER A 160 8.33 11.90 -9.29
C SER A 160 8.35 13.03 -10.33
N GLY A 161 7.33 13.90 -10.36
CA GLY A 161 7.24 15.02 -11.31
C GLY A 161 7.07 14.57 -12.76
N ARG A 162 6.44 13.41 -12.98
CA ARG A 162 6.21 12.80 -14.29
C ARG A 162 4.76 12.89 -14.74
#